data_AF-A0A962GMI3-F1
#
_entry.id   AF-A0A962GMI3-F1
#
_cell.length_a   1.000
_cell.length_b   1.000
_cell.length_c   1.000
_cell.angle_alpha   90.00
_cell.angle_beta   90.00
_cell.angle_gamma   90.00
#
_symmetry.space_group_name_H-M   'P 1'
#
loop_
_entity.id
_entity.type
_entity.pdbx_description
1 polymer ?
#
loop_
_entity_poly.entity_id
_entity_poly.type
_entity_poly.pdbx_seq_one_letter_code
_entity_poly.pdbx_strand_id
1 'polypeptide(L)' 'MKFLVVDDEPLAIARLQKLLQEAGISDIVSANNGQNAADMAEKHHPAVILLDIEMPVM' A
#
# COMPACT_ATOMS: atom_id res chain seq x y z
N MET A 1 6.86 1.58 -12.34
CA MET A 1 7.12 0.57 -11.30
C MET A 1 6.09 0.81 -10.22
N LYS A 2 5.23 -0.16 -9.94
CA LYS A 2 4.07 0.04 -9.08
C LYS A 2 4.37 -0.28 -7.63
N PHE A 3 3.87 0.55 -6.72
CA PHE A 3 3.99 0.36 -5.27
C PHE A 3 2.61 0.04 -4.68
N LEU A 4 2.58 -0.84 -3.68
CA LEU A 4 1.40 -1.10 -2.86
C LEU A 4 1.69 -0.66 -1.42
N VAL A 5 0.84 0.21 -0.87
CA VAL A 5 0.90 0.67 0.52
C VAL A 5 -0.25 0.01 1.30
N VAL A 6 0.06 -0.65 2.41
CA VAL A 6 -0.91 -1.44 3.18
C VAL A 6 -0.81 -1.06 4.65
N ASP A 7 -1.87 -0.48 5.18
CA ASP A 7 -1.96 0.03 6.55
C ASP A 7 -3.45 0.24 6.87
N ASP A 8 -3.92 -0.07 8.07
CA ASP A 8 -5.34 0.12 8.43
C ASP A 8 -5.67 1.57 8.82
N GLU A 9 -4.66 2.41 9.10
CA GLU A 9 -4.80 3.83 9.39
C GLU A 9 -4.78 4.69 8.11
N PRO A 10 -5.89 5.35 7.72
CA PRO A 10 -5.94 6.13 6.47
C PRO A 10 -4.93 7.28 6.41
N LEU A 11 -4.56 7.85 7.57
CA LEU A 11 -3.56 8.91 7.66
C LEU A 11 -2.15 8.41 7.38
N ALA A 12 -1.83 7.17 7.77
CA ALA A 12 -0.55 6.54 7.48
C ALA A 12 -0.43 6.24 5.97
N ILE A 13 -1.48 5.68 5.36
CA ILE A 13 -1.55 5.51 3.89
C ILE A 13 -1.29 6.85 3.19
N ALA A 14 -2.05 7.90 3.52
CA ALA A 14 -1.95 9.19 2.86
C ALA A 14 -0.54 9.82 3.02
N ARG A 15 0.07 9.67 4.20
CA ARG A 15 1.44 10.14 4.47
C ARG A 15 2.46 9.40 3.60
N LEU A 16 2.39 8.06 3.56
CA LEU A 16 3.30 7.25 2.75
C LEU A 16 3.15 7.53 1.26
N GLN A 17 1.91 7.65 0.76
CA GLN A 17 1.65 8.03 -0.63
C GLN A 17 2.27 9.37 -0.99
N LYS A 18 2.12 10.38 -0.11
CA LYS A 18 2.74 11.70 -0.31
C LYS A 18 4.28 11.61 -0.37
N LEU A 19 4.90 10.87 0.56
CA LEU A 19 6.36 10.69 0.57
C LEU A 19 6.86 9.99 -0.70
N LEU A 20 6.14 8.97 -1.17
CA LEU A 20 6.46 8.27 -2.42
C LEU A 20 6.33 9.21 -3.63
N GLN A 21 5.28 10.02 -3.69
CA GLN A 21 5.10 11.04 -4.73
C GLN A 21 6.22 12.08 -4.73
N GLU A 22 6.62 12.58 -3.55
CA GLU A 22 7.76 13.48 -3.40
C GLU A 22 9.09 12.85 -3.84
N ALA A 23 9.23 11.52 -3.70
CA ALA A 23 10.35 10.75 -4.21
C ALA A 23 10.26 10.43 -5.73
N GLY A 24 9.25 10.95 -6.43
CA GLY A 24 9.05 10.74 -7.87
C GLY A 24 8.33 9.44 -8.25
N ILE A 25 7.72 8.76 -7.28
CA ILE A 25 6.93 7.54 -7.49
C ILE A 25 5.46 7.92 -7.59
N SER A 26 4.88 7.75 -8.79
CA SER A 26 3.49 8.14 -9.05
C SER A 26 2.51 6.97 -9.22
N ASP A 27 3.00 5.76 -9.48
CA ASP A 27 2.17 4.56 -9.68
C ASP A 27 2.01 3.82 -8.35
N ILE A 28 1.04 4.24 -7.54
CA ILE A 28 0.81 3.76 -6.18
C ILE A 28 -0.64 3.26 -6.06
N VAL A 29 -0.82 2.07 -5.48
CA VAL A 29 -2.10 1.53 -5.03
C VAL A 29 -2.06 1.34 -3.51
N SER A 30 -3.22 1.26 -2.86
CA SER A 30 -3.29 1.06 -1.41
C SER A 30 -4.36 0.07 -1.01
N ALA A 31 -4.15 -0.56 0.15
CA ALA A 31 -5.07 -1.47 0.81
C ALA A 31 -5.13 -1.14 2.31
N ASN A 32 -6.23 -1.51 2.99
CA ASN A 32 -6.47 -1.17 4.39
C ASN A 32 -6.72 -2.37 5.32
N ASN A 33 -6.44 -3.58 4.83
CA ASN A 33 -6.48 -4.84 5.59
C ASN A 33 -5.73 -5.93 4.80
N GLY A 34 -5.48 -7.08 5.44
CA GLY A 34 -4.74 -8.20 4.84
C GLY A 34 -5.37 -8.74 3.56
N GLN A 35 -6.68 -8.99 3.55
CA GLN A 35 -7.35 -9.62 2.41
C GLN A 35 -7.32 -8.70 1.18
N ASN A 36 -7.63 -7.41 1.38
CA ASN A 36 -7.55 -6.43 0.31
C ASN A 36 -6.11 -6.27 -0.20
N ALA A 37 -5.12 -6.36 0.68
CA ALA A 37 -3.71 -6.32 0.29
C ALA A 37 -3.33 -7.49 -0.60
N ALA A 38 -3.74 -8.71 -0.25
CA ALA A 38 -3.53 -9.91 -1.06
C ALA A 38 -4.19 -9.77 -2.44
N ASP A 39 -5.46 -9.37 -2.48
CA ASP A 39 -6.21 -9.17 -3.73
C ASP A 39 -5.53 -8.11 -4.62
N MET A 40 -5.07 -7.00 -4.02
CA MET A 40 -4.36 -5.94 -4.76
C MET A 40 -2.98 -6.40 -5.25
N ALA A 41 -2.26 -7.19 -4.47
CA ALA A 41 -0.96 -7.73 -4.87
C ALA A 41 -1.09 -8.68 -6.07
N GLU A 42 -2.09 -9.57 -6.06
CA GLU A 42 -2.38 -10.47 -7.17
C GLU A 42 -2.84 -9.71 -8.42
N LYS A 43 -3.74 -8.74 -8.26
CA LYS A 43 -4.30 -7.98 -9.38
C LYS A 43 -3.30 -7.05 -10.05
N HIS A 44 -2.44 -6.40 -9.26
CA HIS A 44 -1.62 -5.29 -9.73
C HIS A 44 -0.14 -5.62 -9.87
N HIS A 45 0.32 -6.77 -9.36
CA HIS A 45 1.71 -7.21 -9.38
C HIS A 45 2.70 -6.07 -9.04
N PRO A 46 2.56 -5.43 -7.87
CA PRO A 46 3.45 -4.36 -7.46
C PRO A 46 4.90 -4.86 -7.35
N ALA A 47 5.86 -3.99 -7.65
CA ALA A 47 7.29 -4.30 -7.50
C ALA A 47 7.75 -4.18 -6.05
N VAL A 48 7.06 -3.34 -5.26
CA VAL A 48 7.35 -3.10 -3.84
C VAL A 48 6.04 -3.02 -3.08
N ILE A 49 5.99 -3.66 -1.91
CA ILE A 49 4.88 -3.60 -0.97
C ILE A 49 5.42 -3.01 0.35
N LEU A 50 4.80 -1.93 0.82
CA LEU A 50 5.00 -1.38 2.16
C LEU A 50 3.83 -1.87 3.00
N LEU A 51 4.09 -2.74 3.98
CA LEU A 51 3.08 -3.48 4.72
C LEU A 51 3.23 -3.25 6.22
N ASP A 52 2.17 -2.78 6.87
CA ASP A 52 2.04 -2.87 8.32
C ASP A 52 1.77 -4.33 8.73
N ILE A 53 2.45 -4.78 9.79
CA ILE A 53 2.39 -6.15 10.30
C ILE A 53 1.21 -6.29 11.28
N GLU A 54 0.88 -5.22 12.01
CA GLU A 54 -0.24 -5.22 12.95
C GLU A 54 -1.47 -4.61 12.29
N MET A 55 -2.25 -5.46 11.61
CA MET A 55 -3.52 -5.04 11.01
C MET A 55 -4.68 -5.94 11.42
N PRO A 56 -5.90 -5.39 11.55
CA PRO A 56 -7.10 -6.18 11.70
C PRO A 56 -7.42 -6.93 10.40
N VAL A 57 -7.89 -8.18 10.55
CA VAL A 57 -8.36 -9.06 9.47
C VAL A 57 -7.25 -9.56 8.53
N MET A 58 -7.27 -10.87 8.27
CA MET A 58 -6.40 -11.56 7.29
C MET A 58 -7.04 -11.56 5.91
#